data_AF-A0A1H5Y9Z1-F1
#
_entry.id   AF-A0A1H5Y9Z1-F1
#
_cell.length_a   1.000
_cell.length_b   1.000
_cell.length_c   1.000
_cell.angle_alpha   90.00
_cell.angle_beta   90.00
_cell.angle_gamma   90.00
#
_symmetry.space_group_name_H-M   'P 1'
#
loop_
_entity.id
_entity.type
_entity.pdbx_description
1 polymer ?
#
loop_
_entity_poly.entity_id
_entity_poly.type
_entity_poly.pdbx_seq_one_letter_code
_entity_poly.pdbx_strand_id
1 'polypeptide(L)'
;MTQNYKPAYPAEFRHQMVKLVALGKCPKQLSKEFGCHYTSIQTWCHAAGVQYRPQATVTTFASSGTPLNSNERQELMELRKKLKRVEMERDILAKATAWFANNKD
;
A
#
# COMPACT_ATOMS: atom_id res chain seq x y z
N MET A 1 33.69 -7.87 -18.86
CA MET A 1 33.42 -9.13 -18.15
C MET A 1 32.06 -9.04 -17.48
N THR A 2 31.01 -9.59 -18.08
CA THR A 2 29.68 -9.65 -17.48
C THR A 2 29.69 -10.76 -16.43
N GLN A 3 29.70 -10.40 -15.15
CA GLN A 3 29.60 -11.37 -14.07
C GLN A 3 28.25 -12.09 -14.17
N ASN A 4 28.28 -13.34 -14.60
CA ASN A 4 27.12 -14.21 -14.70
C ASN A 4 26.72 -14.67 -13.29
N TYR A 5 26.00 -13.80 -12.56
CA TYR A 5 25.50 -14.09 -11.23
C TYR A 5 24.55 -15.28 -11.31
N LYS A 6 24.97 -16.43 -10.80
CA LYS A 6 24.08 -17.60 -10.67
C LYS A 6 22.94 -17.17 -9.75
N PRO A 7 21.67 -17.28 -10.18
CA PRO A 7 20.55 -16.98 -9.30
C PRO A 7 20.65 -17.88 -8.06
N ALA A 8 20.77 -17.27 -6.88
CA ALA A 8 20.97 -17.97 -5.61
C ALA A 8 19.87 -19.00 -5.28
N TYR A 9 18.70 -18.87 -5.93
CA TYR A 9 17.57 -19.77 -5.76
C TYR A 9 17.03 -20.21 -7.13
N PRO A 10 16.76 -21.52 -7.33
CA PRO A 10 16.08 -22.05 -8.52
C PRO A 10 14.70 -21.40 -8.72
N ALA A 11 14.26 -21.25 -9.98
CA ALA A 11 12.96 -20.66 -10.29
C ALA A 11 11.78 -21.43 -9.67
N GLU A 12 11.83 -22.77 -9.71
CA GLU A 12 10.84 -23.65 -9.09
C GLU A 12 10.63 -23.36 -7.59
N PHE A 13 11.73 -23.18 -6.87
CA PHE A 13 11.70 -22.86 -5.45
C PHE A 13 11.02 -21.52 -5.17
N ARG A 14 11.27 -20.51 -6.02
CA ARG A 14 10.62 -19.20 -5.92
C ARG A 14 9.12 -19.31 -6.14
N HIS A 15 8.69 -20.03 -7.18
CA HIS A 15 7.28 -20.25 -7.47
C HIS A 15 6.57 -20.98 -6.34
N GLN A 16 7.22 -21.99 -5.74
CA GLN A 16 6.67 -22.69 -4.59
C GLN A 16 6.47 -21.74 -3.39
N MET A 17 7.46 -20.89 -3.09
CA MET A 17 7.34 -19.88 -2.03
C MET A 17 6.18 -18.92 -2.28
N VAL A 18 6.11 -18.36 -3.49
CA VAL A 18 5.03 -17.44 -3.89
C VAL A 18 3.66 -18.12 -3.79
N LYS A 19 3.54 -19.38 -4.21
CA LYS A 19 2.30 -20.17 -4.11
C LYS A 19 1.88 -20.37 -2.65
N LEU A 20 2.82 -20.68 -1.76
CA LEU A 20 2.53 -20.82 -0.32
C LEU A 20 2.06 -19.49 0.30
N VAL A 21 2.66 -18.37 -0.10
CA VAL A 21 2.23 -17.04 0.34
C VAL A 21 0.85 -16.68 -0.21
N ALA A 22 0.55 -17.03 -1.46
CA ALA A 22 -0.78 -16.86 -2.06
C ALA A 22 -1.86 -17.69 -1.35
N LEU A 23 -1.50 -18.84 -0.76
CA LEU A 23 -2.37 -19.64 0.11
C LEU A 23 -2.54 -19.06 1.52
N GLY A 24 -1.96 -17.88 1.81
CA GLY A 24 -2.09 -17.19 3.10
C GLY A 24 -1.00 -17.51 4.12
N LYS A 25 0.09 -18.18 3.74
CA LYS A 25 1.23 -18.41 4.64
C LYS A 25 2.05 -17.13 4.81
N CYS A 26 2.49 -16.87 6.04
CA CYS A 26 3.33 -15.73 6.36
C CYS A 26 4.75 -15.91 5.79
N PRO A 27 5.30 -14.95 5.01
CA PRO A 27 6.66 -15.07 4.48
C PRO A 27 7.75 -15.20 5.55
N LYS A 28 7.53 -14.60 6.73
CA LYS A 28 8.45 -14.73 7.89
C LYS A 28 8.51 -16.15 8.45
N GLN A 29 7.41 -16.88 8.37
CA GLN A 29 7.35 -18.28 8.78
C GLN A 29 8.00 -19.18 7.73
N LEU A 30 7.70 -18.95 6.43
CA LEU A 30 8.37 -19.66 5.33
C LEU A 30 9.89 -19.45 5.34
N SER A 31 10.35 -18.24 5.65
CA SER A 31 11.77 -17.93 5.82
C SER A 31 12.44 -18.78 6.89
N LYS A 32 11.77 -19.03 8.02
CA LYS A 32 12.28 -19.88 9.10
C LYS A 32 12.23 -21.36 8.75
N GLU A 33 11.14 -21.81 8.13
CA GLU A 33 10.94 -23.22 7.78
C GLU A 33 11.88 -23.69 6.67
N PHE A 34 12.10 -22.86 5.66
CA PHE A 34 12.89 -23.22 4.48
C PHE A 34 14.30 -22.61 4.48
N GLY A 35 14.66 -21.85 5.52
CA GLY A 35 15.96 -21.19 5.63
C GLY A 35 16.23 -20.13 4.57
N CYS A 36 15.21 -19.67 3.84
CA CYS A 36 15.36 -18.65 2.80
C CYS A 36 15.20 -17.24 3.39
N HIS A 37 15.88 -16.25 2.79
CA HIS A 37 15.86 -14.89 3.33
C HIS A 37 14.49 -14.24 3.12
N TYR A 38 13.90 -13.69 4.18
CA TYR A 38 12.57 -13.05 4.16
C TYR A 38 12.42 -12.02 3.03
N THR A 39 13.43 -11.17 2.81
CA THR A 39 13.36 -10.14 1.77
C THR A 39 13.35 -10.73 0.37
N SER A 40 13.98 -11.88 0.13
CA SER A 40 13.94 -12.56 -1.18
C SER A 40 12.54 -13.06 -1.50
N ILE A 41 11.86 -13.65 -0.51
CA ILE A 41 10.45 -14.09 -0.65
C ILE A 41 9.55 -12.88 -0.93
N GLN A 42 9.74 -11.78 -0.21
CA GLN A 42 8.99 -10.53 -0.43
C GLN A 42 9.17 -9.99 -1.86
N THR A 43 10.40 -9.96 -2.37
CA THR A 43 10.68 -9.54 -3.75
C THR A 43 10.00 -10.45 -4.78
N TRP A 44 9.99 -11.77 -4.56
CA TRP A 44 9.30 -12.69 -5.48
C TRP A 44 7.78 -12.57 -5.42
N CYS A 45 7.21 -12.38 -4.23
CA CYS A 45 5.77 -12.15 -4.08
C CYS A 45 5.35 -10.83 -4.75
N HIS A 46 6.16 -9.78 -4.63
CA HIS A 46 5.94 -8.51 -5.30
C HIS A 46 6.01 -8.66 -6.82
N ALA A 47 7.04 -9.34 -7.34
CA ALA A 47 7.19 -9.62 -8.76
C ALA A 47 6.03 -10.46 -9.33
N ALA A 48 5.43 -11.33 -8.51
CA ALA A 48 4.29 -12.17 -8.88
C ALA A 48 2.92 -11.53 -8.60
N GLY A 49 2.87 -10.29 -8.07
CA GLY A 49 1.62 -9.60 -7.74
C GLY A 49 0.81 -10.22 -6.60
N VAL A 50 1.42 -11.08 -5.78
CA VAL A 50 0.75 -11.72 -4.64
C VAL A 50 0.67 -10.74 -3.47
N GLN A 51 -0.55 -10.32 -3.14
CA GLN A 51 -0.81 -9.49 -1.97
C GLN A 51 -0.85 -10.37 -0.72
N TYR A 52 0.07 -10.12 0.21
CA TYR A 52 0.04 -10.68 1.56
C TYR A 52 0.02 -9.54 2.56
N ARG A 53 -0.73 -9.68 3.65
CA ARG A 53 -0.75 -8.67 4.72
C ARG A 53 0.55 -8.79 5.50
N PRO A 54 1.45 -7.77 5.49
CA PRO A 54 2.57 -7.78 6.41
C PRO A 54 1.98 -7.68 7.81
N GLN A 55 2.26 -8.66 8.68
CA GLN A 55 2.01 -8.48 10.10
C GLN A 55 2.92 -7.33 10.53
N ALA A 56 2.31 -6.18 10.80
CA ALA A 56 2.94 -4.88 10.88
C ALA A 56 4.24 -4.91 11.70
N THR A 57 5.37 -4.72 11.02
CA THR A 57 6.56 -4.14 11.62
C THR A 57 6.98 -2.99 10.74
N VAL A 58 6.81 -1.80 11.30
CA VAL A 58 7.31 -0.51 10.82
C VAL A 58 8.74 -0.67 10.34
N THR A 59 8.97 -0.64 9.03
CA THR A 59 10.26 -0.27 8.47
C THR A 59 10.03 0.35 7.12
N THR A 60 10.10 1.67 7.13
CA THR A 60 10.34 2.55 5.98
C THR A 60 11.36 1.95 5.02
N PHE A 61 10.89 1.48 3.87
CA PHE A 61 11.63 1.58 2.62
C PHE A 61 10.68 2.09 1.55
N ALA A 62 10.90 3.35 1.19
CA ALA A 62 10.35 3.95 0.01
C ALA A 62 10.80 3.17 -1.23
N SER A 63 9.94 3.19 -2.24
CA SER A 63 10.17 2.87 -3.66
C SER A 63 9.76 1.46 -4.11
N SER A 64 8.89 1.44 -5.13
CA SER A 64 8.36 0.30 -5.90
C SER A 64 7.47 -0.66 -5.09
N GLY A 65 6.15 -0.71 -5.26
CA GLY A 65 5.35 -0.28 -6.39
C GLY A 65 4.11 -1.17 -6.44
N THR A 66 3.23 -1.10 -5.44
CA THR A 66 1.82 -1.31 -5.73
C THR A 66 1.42 -0.07 -6.53
N PRO A 67 1.02 -0.16 -7.82
CA PRO A 67 0.22 0.90 -8.36
C PRO A 67 -1.07 0.86 -7.52
N LEU A 68 -1.13 1.68 -6.48
CA LEU A 68 -2.39 2.17 -5.95
C LEU A 68 -3.17 2.56 -7.20
N ASN A 69 -4.24 1.84 -7.47
CA ASN A 69 -4.91 1.79 -8.75
C ASN A 69 -5.10 3.25 -9.17
N SER A 70 -4.63 3.69 -10.34
CA SER A 70 -4.62 5.12 -10.72
C SER A 70 -5.99 5.78 -10.46
N ASN A 71 -7.05 4.97 -10.57
CA ASN A 71 -8.43 5.27 -10.19
C ASN A 71 -8.61 5.62 -8.71
N GLU A 72 -8.11 4.83 -7.75
CA GLU A 72 -8.22 5.10 -6.31
C GLU A 72 -7.53 6.42 -5.92
N ARG A 73 -6.38 6.74 -6.53
CA ARG A 73 -5.68 8.02 -6.26
C ARG A 73 -6.44 9.21 -6.84
N GLN A 74 -7.07 9.04 -8.01
CA GLN A 74 -7.91 10.06 -8.62
C GLN A 74 -9.18 10.28 -7.80
N GLU A 75 -9.82 9.20 -7.36
CA GLU A 75 -10.98 9.24 -6.46
C GLU A 75 -10.64 9.96 -5.15
N LEU A 76 -9.49 9.66 -4.53
CA LEU A 76 -9.04 10.39 -3.34
C LEU A 76 -8.84 11.89 -3.59
N MET A 77 -8.33 12.27 -4.76
CA MET A 77 -8.15 13.68 -5.11
C MET A 77 -9.49 14.39 -5.34
N GLU A 78 -10.43 13.75 -6.04
CA GLU A 78 -11.77 14.27 -6.28
C GLU A 78 -12.57 14.40 -4.97
N LEU A 79 -12.53 13.38 -4.11
CA LEU A 79 -13.17 13.39 -2.79
C LEU A 79 -12.60 14.50 -1.90
N ARG A 80 -11.27 14.70 -1.89
CA ARG A 80 -10.64 15.81 -1.15
C ARG A 80 -11.06 17.19 -1.68
N LYS A 81 -11.19 17.35 -3.00
CA LYS A 81 -11.69 18.60 -3.61
C LYS A 81 -13.14 18.87 -3.22
N LYS A 82 -13.99 17.83 -3.20
CA LYS A 82 -15.39 17.92 -2.77
C LYS A 82 -15.51 18.30 -1.30
N LEU A 83 -14.75 17.66 -0.42
CA LEU A 83 -14.72 17.99 1.01
C LEU A 83 -14.35 19.47 1.24
N LYS A 84 -13.28 19.95 0.59
CA LYS A 84 -12.87 21.36 0.72
C LYS A 84 -13.95 22.35 0.27
N ARG A 85 -14.72 22.00 -0.76
CA ARG A 85 -15.86 22.82 -1.23
C ARG A 85 -16.99 22.85 -0.21
N VAL A 86 -17.37 21.69 0.33
CA VAL A 86 -18.44 21.56 1.32
C VAL A 86 -18.07 22.27 2.63
N GLU A 87 -16.82 22.17 3.08
CA GLU A 87 -16.33 22.93 4.24
C GLU A 87 -16.45 24.45 4.03
N MET A 88 -16.09 24.93 2.84
CA MET A 88 -16.20 26.35 2.51
C MET A 88 -17.66 26.83 2.48
N GLU A 89 -18.57 26.05 1.91
CA GLU A 89 -20.01 26.35 1.91
C GLU A 89 -20.56 26.39 3.35
N ARG A 90 -20.20 25.41 4.18
CA ARG A 90 -20.59 25.39 5.59
C ARG A 90 -20.05 26.61 6.34
N ASP A 91 -18.82 27.01 6.09
CA ASP A 91 -18.21 28.16 6.77
C ASP A 91 -18.84 29.48 6.32
N ILE A 92 -19.25 29.62 5.05
CA ILE A 92 -20.02 30.78 4.57
C ILE A 92 -21.40 30.81 5.23
N LEU A 93 -22.10 29.67 5.27
CA LEU A 93 -23.40 29.56 5.91
C LEU A 93 -23.32 29.79 7.42
N ALA A 94 -22.27 29.30 8.09
CA ALA A 94 -22.02 29.52 9.51
C ALA A 94 -21.75 31.01 9.78
N LYS A 95 -20.94 31.66 8.95
CA LYS A 95 -20.68 33.12 9.05
C LYS A 95 -21.94 33.94 8.81
N ALA A 96 -22.75 33.58 7.81
CA ALA A 96 -24.03 34.23 7.54
C ALA A 96 -24.99 34.05 8.72
N THR A 97 -25.12 32.82 9.24
CA THR A 97 -25.96 32.52 10.41
C THR A 97 -25.50 33.29 11.64
N ALA A 98 -24.19 33.37 11.90
CA ALA A 98 -23.63 34.16 12.99
C ALA A 98 -23.90 35.67 12.80
N TRP A 99 -23.78 36.18 11.57
CA TRP A 99 -24.12 37.57 11.26
C TRP A 99 -25.61 37.85 11.48
N PHE A 100 -26.50 36.97 11.00
CA PHE A 100 -27.95 37.11 11.21
C PHE A 100 -28.35 36.96 12.69
N ALA A 101 -27.66 36.13 13.46
CA ALA A 101 -27.88 36.00 14.90
C ALA A 101 -27.39 37.23 15.69
N ASN A 102 -26.37 37.93 15.19
CA ASN A 102 -25.82 39.15 15.80
C ASN A 102 -26.50 40.45 15.29
N ASN A 103 -27.30 40.39 14.22
CA ASN A 103 -28.06 41.53 13.68
C ASN A 103 -29.59 41.36 13.90
N LYS A 104 -29.98 40.39 14.72
CA LYS A 104 -31.29 40.37 15.37
C LYS A 104 -31.10 41.09 16.71
N ASP A 105 -31.47 42.38 16.70
CA ASP A 105 -31.40 43.38 17.78
C ASP A 105 -30.07 44.14 17.92
#